data_AF-A0A2T3KUA6-F1
#
_entry.id   AF-A0A2T3KUA6-F1
#
_cell.length_a   1.000
_cell.length_b   1.000
_cell.length_c   1.000
_cell.angle_alpha   90.00
_cell.angle_beta   90.00
_cell.angle_gamma   90.00
#
_symmetry.space_group_name_H-M   'P 1'
#
loop_
_entity.id
_entity.type
_entity.pdbx_description
1 polymer ?
#
loop_
_entity_poly.entity_id
_entity_poly.type
_entity_poly.pdbx_seq_one_letter_code
_entity_poly.pdbx_strand_id
1 'polypeptide(L)'
;MKPTSIIIASLFIVACSTIDVANSSDKEGVQFVNKQCSNLQSDSQSHFFNSFLDKQYQKVKELKGFISEQNYKELHVALSQFNDHWEMLNLQTYQACEKLARCKYIKGQYISSYNKQQRNRTKLDIDKQTMCDKSSFEFDLSRVKMVSFYSDVERLELVRE
;
A
#
# COMPACT_ATOMS: atom_id res chain seq x y z
N MET A 1 35.91 -25.53 -47.79
CA MET A 1 34.47 -25.47 -47.43
C MET A 1 34.37 -25.32 -45.92
N LYS A 2 33.70 -24.26 -45.42
CA LYS A 2 33.44 -24.04 -43.98
C LYS A 2 32.35 -25.01 -43.50
N PRO A 3 32.35 -25.37 -42.21
CA PRO A 3 31.10 -25.37 -41.47
C PRO A 3 31.19 -24.45 -40.25
N THR A 4 30.15 -23.65 -40.12
CA THR A 4 29.84 -22.70 -39.07
C THR A 4 29.58 -23.41 -37.73
N SER A 5 30.34 -23.06 -36.69
CA SER A 5 29.98 -23.39 -35.30
C SER A 5 28.82 -22.50 -34.87
N ILE A 6 27.67 -23.11 -34.64
CA ILE A 6 26.50 -22.47 -34.04
C ILE A 6 26.76 -22.36 -32.54
N ILE A 7 27.04 -21.15 -32.06
CA ILE A 7 27.04 -20.82 -30.64
C ILE A 7 25.59 -20.83 -30.18
N ILE A 8 25.19 -21.91 -29.50
CA ILE A 8 23.91 -21.97 -28.79
C ILE A 8 24.05 -21.09 -27.55
N ALA A 9 23.64 -19.82 -27.68
CA ALA A 9 23.48 -18.93 -26.55
C ALA A 9 22.29 -19.43 -25.72
N SER A 10 22.59 -20.15 -24.64
CA SER A 10 21.62 -20.48 -23.59
C SER A 10 21.22 -19.19 -22.89
N LEU A 11 20.16 -18.56 -23.39
CA LEU A 11 19.42 -17.50 -22.70
C LEU A 11 18.85 -18.09 -21.40
N PHE A 12 19.60 -17.95 -20.31
CA PHE A 12 19.05 -18.03 -18.96
C PHE A 12 18.14 -16.82 -18.76
N ILE A 13 16.92 -16.90 -19.28
CA ILE A 13 15.82 -16.08 -18.79
C ILE A 13 15.57 -16.60 -17.38
N VAL A 14 16.19 -15.96 -16.39
CA VAL A 14 15.74 -16.06 -15.00
C VAL A 14 14.37 -15.38 -14.99
N ALA A 15 13.34 -16.15 -15.31
CA ALA A 15 11.97 -15.74 -15.05
C ALA A 15 11.93 -15.46 -13.54
N CYS A 16 11.71 -14.21 -13.18
CA CYS A 16 11.40 -13.78 -11.84
C CYS A 16 10.10 -14.47 -11.46
N SER A 17 10.17 -15.71 -10.98
CA SER A 17 9.04 -16.44 -10.43
C SER A 17 8.74 -15.84 -9.06
N THR A 18 8.21 -14.62 -9.07
CA THR A 18 7.40 -14.15 -7.96
C THR A 18 6.21 -15.09 -7.93
N ILE A 19 6.31 -16.11 -7.08
CA ILE A 19 5.18 -16.97 -6.77
C ILE A 19 4.10 -16.01 -6.27
N ASP A 20 3.05 -15.83 -7.06
CA ASP A 20 1.85 -15.10 -6.66
C ASP A 20 1.14 -15.95 -5.60
N VAL A 21 1.67 -15.95 -4.37
CA VAL A 21 1.08 -16.62 -3.21
C VAL A 21 -0.07 -15.79 -2.64
N ALA A 22 -0.88 -15.18 -3.50
CA ALA A 22 -1.88 -14.18 -3.12
C ALA A 22 -3.23 -14.79 -2.68
N ASN A 23 -3.50 -16.08 -2.97
CA ASN A 23 -4.86 -16.63 -2.95
C ASN A 23 -5.09 -17.88 -2.07
N SER A 24 -4.34 -18.11 -0.98
CA SER A 24 -4.71 -19.20 -0.06
C SER A 24 -5.92 -18.82 0.82
N SER A 25 -7.04 -19.52 0.68
CA SER A 25 -8.30 -19.34 1.44
C SER A 25 -8.28 -19.97 2.85
N ASP A 26 -7.10 -20.16 3.43
CA ASP A 26 -6.92 -20.73 4.75
C ASP A 26 -7.53 -19.81 5.83
N LYS A 27 -8.43 -20.36 6.65
CA LYS A 27 -9.13 -19.61 7.71
C LYS A 27 -8.15 -18.99 8.72
N GLU A 28 -7.06 -19.69 9.02
CA GLU A 28 -6.01 -19.18 9.93
C GLU A 28 -5.26 -18.00 9.29
N GLY A 29 -4.97 -18.10 7.99
CA GLY A 29 -4.38 -17.01 7.21
C GLY A 29 -5.28 -15.77 7.15
N VAL A 30 -6.59 -15.94 6.96
CA VAL A 30 -7.55 -14.83 6.96
C VAL A 30 -7.63 -14.17 8.34
N GLN A 31 -7.67 -14.95 9.43
CA GLN A 31 -7.65 -14.40 10.79
C GLN A 31 -6.35 -13.64 11.09
N PHE A 32 -5.20 -14.17 10.63
CA PHE A 32 -3.92 -13.49 10.77
C PHE A 32 -3.92 -12.14 10.04
N VAL A 33 -4.39 -12.10 8.80
CA VAL A 33 -4.50 -10.87 8.00
C VAL A 33 -5.39 -9.83 8.69
N ASN A 34 -6.60 -10.25 9.10
CA ASN A 34 -7.53 -9.35 9.77
C ASN A 34 -6.91 -8.76 11.05
N LYS A 35 -6.23 -9.56 11.86
CA LYS A 35 -5.55 -9.08 13.08
C LYS A 35 -4.45 -8.05 12.79
N GLN A 36 -3.72 -8.21 11.68
CA GLN A 36 -2.62 -7.30 11.32
C GLN A 36 -3.12 -5.99 10.72
N CYS A 37 -4.21 -6.03 9.96
CA CYS A 37 -4.67 -4.90 9.16
C CYS A 37 -5.93 -4.20 9.70
N SER A 38 -6.61 -4.76 10.72
CA SER A 38 -7.86 -4.19 11.27
C SER A 38 -7.72 -2.76 11.78
N ASN A 39 -6.56 -2.38 12.29
CA ASN A 39 -6.32 -1.02 12.77
C ASN A 39 -6.16 0.01 11.64
N LEU A 40 -5.89 -0.43 10.41
CA LEU A 40 -5.87 0.43 9.22
C LEU A 40 -7.27 0.58 8.63
N GLN A 41 -8.14 -0.39 8.88
CA GLN A 41 -9.56 -0.32 8.53
C GLN A 41 -10.36 0.45 9.59
N SER A 42 -9.83 0.58 10.81
CA SER A 42 -10.49 1.35 11.87
C SER A 42 -10.37 2.85 11.61
N ASP A 43 -11.44 3.59 11.92
CA ASP A 43 -11.59 5.03 11.75
C ASP A 43 -10.47 5.90 12.34
N SER A 44 -9.50 5.34 13.07
CA SER A 44 -8.46 6.12 13.75
C SER A 44 -7.53 6.90 12.82
N GLN A 45 -7.16 6.37 11.64
CA GLN A 45 -6.37 7.11 10.64
C GLN A 45 -7.26 8.03 9.80
N SER A 46 -8.51 7.65 9.52
CA SER A 46 -9.47 8.55 8.87
C SER A 46 -9.78 9.75 9.76
N HIS A 47 -9.77 9.60 11.09
CA HIS A 47 -10.14 10.64 12.04
C HIS A 47 -9.29 11.91 11.92
N PHE A 48 -7.99 11.80 11.62
CA PHE A 48 -7.13 12.98 11.48
C PHE A 48 -7.45 13.78 10.22
N PHE A 49 -7.55 13.11 9.07
CA PHE A 49 -7.86 13.77 7.81
C PHE A 49 -9.30 14.27 7.75
N ASN A 50 -10.24 13.49 8.29
CA ASN A 50 -11.65 13.89 8.40
C ASN A 50 -11.79 15.13 9.27
N SER A 51 -11.11 15.17 10.42
CA SER A 51 -11.09 16.37 11.27
C SER A 51 -10.48 17.59 10.57
N PHE A 52 -9.43 17.38 9.75
CA PHE A 52 -8.87 18.43 8.93
C PHE A 52 -9.88 18.93 7.88
N LEU A 53 -10.50 18.03 7.12
CA LEU A 53 -11.47 18.37 6.09
C LEU A 53 -12.69 19.08 6.67
N ASP A 54 -13.21 18.62 7.81
CA ASP A 54 -14.33 19.26 8.50
C ASP A 54 -14.02 20.74 8.80
N LYS A 55 -12.80 21.03 9.27
CA LYS A 55 -12.35 22.41 9.51
C LYS A 55 -12.29 23.22 8.21
N GLN A 56 -11.84 22.63 7.11
CA GLN A 56 -11.81 23.33 5.82
C GLN A 56 -13.22 23.59 5.28
N TYR A 57 -14.14 22.63 5.42
CA TYR A 57 -15.54 22.84 5.08
C TYR A 57 -16.18 23.97 5.87
N GLN A 58 -15.88 24.10 7.17
CA GLN A 58 -16.36 25.25 7.96
C GLN A 58 -15.79 26.57 7.44
N LYS A 59 -14.48 26.63 7.15
CA LYS A 59 -13.86 27.84 6.57
C LYS A 59 -14.48 28.22 5.23
N VAL A 60 -14.71 27.25 4.34
CA VAL A 60 -15.37 27.52 3.05
C VAL A 60 -16.79 28.03 3.26
N LYS A 61 -17.54 27.48 4.22
CA LYS A 61 -18.89 27.94 4.57
C LYS A 61 -18.90 29.40 5.04
N GLU A 62 -17.90 29.83 5.78
CA GLU A 62 -17.74 31.23 6.21
C GLU A 62 -17.51 32.21 5.05
N LEU A 63 -17.01 31.73 3.90
CA LEU A 63 -16.81 32.56 2.70
C LEU A 63 -18.08 32.79 1.89
N LYS A 64 -19.19 32.11 2.22
CA LYS A 64 -20.44 32.26 1.49
C LYS A 64 -20.92 33.72 1.50
N GLY A 65 -21.17 34.28 0.32
CA GLY A 65 -21.55 35.68 0.14
C GLY A 65 -20.38 36.68 0.14
N PHE A 66 -19.16 36.25 0.48
CA PHE A 66 -17.93 37.05 0.34
C PHE A 66 -17.17 36.77 -0.96
N ILE A 67 -17.37 35.58 -1.53
CA ILE A 67 -16.82 35.18 -2.84
C ILE A 67 -17.95 34.93 -3.83
N SER A 68 -17.61 34.84 -5.12
CA SER A 68 -18.59 34.47 -6.15
C SER A 68 -19.18 33.08 -5.87
N GLU A 69 -20.44 32.86 -6.23
CA GLU A 69 -21.08 31.55 -6.11
C GLU A 69 -20.31 30.46 -6.88
N GLN A 70 -19.68 30.82 -8.00
CA GLN A 70 -18.85 29.91 -8.77
C GLN A 70 -17.61 29.47 -7.97
N ASN A 71 -16.86 30.42 -7.39
CA ASN A 71 -15.67 30.10 -6.58
C ASN A 71 -16.06 29.30 -5.33
N TYR A 72 -17.18 29.64 -4.70
CA TYR A 72 -17.71 28.87 -3.56
C TYR A 72 -18.00 27.41 -3.95
N LYS A 73 -18.63 27.19 -5.10
CA LYS A 73 -18.91 25.85 -5.62
C LYS A 73 -17.61 25.10 -5.95
N GLU A 74 -16.64 25.75 -6.57
CA GLU A 74 -15.35 25.15 -6.91
C GLU A 74 -14.57 24.71 -5.67
N LEU A 75 -14.59 25.50 -4.58
CA LEU A 75 -13.98 25.12 -3.32
C LEU A 75 -14.63 23.87 -2.71
N HIS A 76 -15.96 23.76 -2.75
CA HIS A 76 -16.66 22.55 -2.30
C HIS A 76 -16.31 21.33 -3.15
N VAL A 77 -16.23 21.49 -4.47
CA VAL A 77 -15.80 20.42 -5.38
C VAL A 77 -14.37 19.98 -5.06
N ALA A 78 -13.44 20.91 -4.84
CA ALA A 78 -12.06 20.60 -4.48
C ALA A 78 -11.96 19.83 -3.15
N LEU A 79 -12.69 20.24 -2.11
CA LEU A 79 -12.71 19.53 -0.83
C LEU A 79 -13.29 18.11 -0.96
N SER A 80 -14.32 17.92 -1.81
CA SER A 80 -14.85 16.59 -2.11
C SER A 80 -13.81 15.72 -2.81
N GLN A 81 -13.09 16.27 -3.79
CA GLN A 81 -12.04 15.55 -4.50
C GLN A 81 -10.89 15.14 -3.56
N PHE A 82 -10.55 15.98 -2.57
CA PHE A 82 -9.55 15.62 -1.57
C PHE A 82 -10.01 14.46 -0.69
N ASN A 83 -11.28 14.45 -0.29
CA ASN A 83 -11.88 13.34 0.45
C ASN A 83 -11.84 12.03 -0.35
N ASP A 84 -12.28 12.07 -1.59
CA ASP A 84 -12.31 10.88 -2.47
C ASP A 84 -10.90 10.31 -2.69
N HIS A 85 -9.91 11.20 -2.86
CA HIS A 85 -8.52 10.78 -3.00
C HIS A 85 -7.96 10.15 -1.72
N TRP A 86 -8.28 10.72 -0.55
CA TRP A 86 -7.89 10.15 0.73
C TRP A 86 -8.45 8.74 0.94
N GLU A 87 -9.75 8.55 0.66
CA GLU A 87 -10.41 7.24 0.77
C GLU A 87 -9.78 6.20 -0.17
N MET A 88 -9.44 6.61 -1.39
CA MET A 88 -8.69 5.76 -2.30
C MET A 88 -7.31 5.36 -1.73
N LEU A 89 -6.56 6.30 -1.15
CA LEU A 89 -5.25 6.00 -0.55
C LEU A 89 -5.37 5.10 0.69
N ASN A 90 -6.41 5.27 1.51
CA ASN A 90 -6.74 4.37 2.62
C ASN A 90 -6.96 2.94 2.12
N LEU A 91 -7.80 2.78 1.09
CA LEU A 91 -8.09 1.49 0.49
C LEU A 91 -6.83 0.82 -0.07
N GLN A 92 -6.00 1.57 -0.80
CA GLN A 92 -4.73 1.06 -1.33
C GLN A 92 -3.78 0.61 -0.21
N THR A 93 -3.73 1.37 0.89
CA THR A 93 -2.89 1.05 2.05
C THR A 93 -3.38 -0.19 2.77
N TYR A 94 -4.69 -0.33 2.95
CA TYR A 94 -5.31 -1.53 3.50
C TYR A 94 -5.00 -2.76 2.64
N GLN A 95 -5.21 -2.68 1.32
CA GLN A 95 -4.89 -3.78 0.39
C GLN A 95 -3.40 -4.16 0.40
N ALA A 96 -2.50 -3.18 0.50
CA ALA A 96 -1.06 -3.44 0.63
C ALA A 96 -0.72 -4.12 1.96
N CYS A 97 -1.39 -3.75 3.06
CA CYS A 97 -1.28 -4.46 4.33
C CYS A 97 -1.71 -5.91 4.20
N GLU A 98 -2.85 -6.19 3.56
CA GLU A 98 -3.34 -7.55 3.39
C GLU A 98 -2.33 -8.42 2.63
N LYS A 99 -1.75 -7.90 1.55
CA LYS A 99 -0.69 -8.58 0.79
C LYS A 99 0.52 -8.90 1.66
N LEU A 100 1.01 -7.91 2.42
CA LEU A 100 2.15 -8.09 3.32
C LEU A 100 1.85 -9.11 4.43
N ALA A 101 0.66 -9.04 5.03
CA ALA A 101 0.25 -9.95 6.10
C ALA A 101 0.12 -11.39 5.58
N ARG A 102 -0.46 -11.60 4.39
CA ARG A 102 -0.49 -12.92 3.74
C ARG A 102 0.91 -13.45 3.51
N CYS A 103 1.81 -12.64 2.94
CA CYS A 103 3.19 -13.05 2.71
C CYS A 103 3.88 -13.47 4.02
N LYS A 104 3.73 -12.67 5.09
CA LYS A 104 4.30 -12.99 6.41
C LYS A 104 3.75 -14.30 6.98
N TYR A 105 2.45 -14.56 6.82
CA TYR A 105 1.83 -15.81 7.23
C TYR A 105 2.48 -17.01 6.51
N ILE A 106 2.57 -16.95 5.19
CA ILE A 106 3.18 -18.00 4.36
C ILE A 106 4.65 -18.20 4.68
N LYS A 107 5.41 -17.11 4.84
CA LYS A 107 6.81 -17.14 5.27
C LYS A 107 6.95 -17.88 6.60
N GLY A 108 6.06 -17.63 7.55
CA GLY A 108 6.00 -18.35 8.83
C GLY A 108 5.77 -19.86 8.66
N GLN A 109 4.81 -20.25 7.82
CA GLN A 109 4.53 -21.66 7.52
C GLN A 109 5.73 -22.35 6.86
N TYR A 110 6.38 -21.67 5.90
CA TYR A 110 7.56 -22.18 5.20
C TYR A 110 8.80 -22.33 6.10
N ILE A 111 9.00 -21.40 7.04
CA ILE A 111 10.07 -21.51 8.04
C ILE A 111 9.79 -22.68 8.99
N SER A 112 8.55 -22.81 9.47
CA SER A 112 8.11 -23.87 10.38
C SER A 112 8.27 -25.27 9.78
N SER A 113 7.86 -25.46 8.52
CA SER A 113 7.97 -26.75 7.83
C SER A 113 9.43 -27.14 7.55
N TYR A 114 10.26 -26.19 7.13
CA TYR A 114 11.68 -26.44 6.86
C TYR A 114 12.46 -26.81 8.13
N ASN A 115 12.18 -26.14 9.26
CA ASN A 115 12.80 -26.45 10.55
C ASN A 115 12.47 -27.87 11.05
N LYS A 116 11.38 -28.49 10.57
CA LYS A 116 11.03 -29.88 10.86
C LYS A 116 11.75 -30.89 9.96
N GLN A 117 12.25 -30.49 8.79
CA GLN A 117 12.75 -31.42 7.75
C GLN A 117 14.28 -31.48 7.56
N GLN A 118 15.07 -30.46 7.95
CA GLN A 118 16.53 -30.50 7.69
C GLN A 118 17.40 -30.09 8.90
N ARG A 119 18.30 -31.00 9.30
CA ARG A 119 19.38 -30.79 10.28
C ARG A 119 20.56 -29.93 9.76
N ASN A 120 20.57 -29.51 8.49
CA ASN A 120 21.64 -28.70 7.90
C ASN A 120 21.21 -27.23 7.73
N ARG A 121 21.69 -26.38 8.64
CA ARG A 121 21.27 -24.98 8.84
C ARG A 121 21.84 -23.96 7.85
N THR A 122 22.77 -24.33 6.96
CA THR A 122 23.67 -23.36 6.32
C THR A 122 23.28 -22.89 4.92
N LYS A 123 22.20 -23.40 4.31
CA LYS A 123 21.77 -23.00 2.94
C LYS A 123 20.36 -22.41 2.90
N LEU A 124 20.00 -21.69 3.95
CA LEU A 124 18.65 -21.19 4.19
C LEU A 124 18.54 -19.66 4.20
N ASP A 125 19.52 -18.90 3.74
CA ASP A 125 19.72 -17.58 4.36
C ASP A 125 19.33 -16.33 3.57
N ILE A 126 19.04 -16.40 2.27
CA ILE A 126 18.73 -15.17 1.50
C ILE A 126 17.28 -15.15 1.04
N ASP A 127 16.83 -16.16 0.29
CA ASP A 127 15.48 -16.18 -0.30
C ASP A 127 14.35 -16.16 0.76
N LYS A 128 14.62 -16.68 1.97
CA LYS A 128 13.68 -16.59 3.10
C LYS A 128 13.64 -15.21 3.74
N GLN A 129 14.78 -14.53 3.83
CA GLN A 129 14.82 -13.20 4.42
C GLN A 129 14.05 -12.23 3.53
N THR A 130 14.26 -12.32 2.21
CA THR A 130 13.73 -11.38 1.22
C THR A 130 12.33 -11.71 0.68
N MET A 131 11.75 -12.86 1.08
CA MET A 131 10.47 -13.37 0.56
C MET A 131 9.32 -12.36 0.55
N CYS A 132 9.29 -11.42 1.51
CA CYS A 132 8.23 -10.42 1.63
C CYS A 132 8.67 -8.98 1.36
N ASP A 133 9.89 -8.76 0.84
CA ASP A 133 10.45 -7.42 0.66
C ASP A 133 9.61 -6.58 -0.29
N LYS A 134 9.15 -7.18 -1.39
CA LYS A 134 8.24 -6.50 -2.34
C LYS A 134 6.97 -6.02 -1.67
N SER A 135 6.27 -6.89 -0.95
CA SER A 135 5.02 -6.52 -0.26
C SER A 135 5.26 -5.55 0.90
N SER A 136 6.43 -5.62 1.54
CA SER A 136 6.83 -4.66 2.58
C SER A 136 7.01 -3.28 1.97
N PHE A 137 7.76 -3.21 0.86
CA PHE A 137 7.97 -1.97 0.12
C PHE A 137 6.67 -1.37 -0.40
N GLU A 138 5.76 -2.18 -0.96
CA GLU A 138 4.45 -1.72 -1.43
C GLU A 138 3.61 -1.11 -0.29
N PHE A 139 3.67 -1.70 0.91
CA PHE A 139 2.98 -1.19 2.09
C PHE A 139 3.62 0.08 2.65
N ASP A 140 4.94 0.17 2.69
CA ASP A 140 5.62 1.39 3.12
C ASP A 140 5.37 2.54 2.13
N LEU A 141 5.40 2.24 0.83
CA LEU A 141 5.12 3.22 -0.23
C LEU A 141 3.68 3.75 -0.15
N SER A 142 2.68 2.90 0.12
CA SER A 142 1.28 3.36 0.24
C SER A 142 1.09 4.31 1.42
N ARG A 143 1.74 4.03 2.56
CA ARG A 143 1.74 4.93 3.72
C ARG A 143 2.43 6.26 3.44
N VAL A 144 3.55 6.25 2.72
CA VAL A 144 4.23 7.49 2.32
C VAL A 144 3.33 8.34 1.41
N LYS A 145 2.59 7.72 0.49
CA LYS A 145 1.63 8.46 -0.36
C LYS A 145 0.54 9.15 0.46
N MET A 146 -0.01 8.49 1.47
CA MET A 146 -0.99 9.10 2.38
C MET A 146 -0.41 10.33 3.09
N VAL A 147 0.78 10.20 3.68
CA VAL A 147 1.44 11.30 4.40
C VAL A 147 1.76 12.46 3.45
N SER A 148 2.26 12.16 2.25
CA SER A 148 2.56 13.18 1.24
C SER A 148 1.31 13.93 0.85
N PHE A 149 0.24 13.21 0.51
CA PHE A 149 -1.02 13.83 0.11
C PHE A 149 -1.61 14.71 1.22
N TYR A 150 -1.60 14.24 2.47
CA TYR A 150 -2.03 15.06 3.60
C TYR A 150 -1.20 16.34 3.74
N SER A 151 0.14 16.22 3.69
CA SER A 151 1.04 17.38 3.75
C SER A 151 0.80 18.36 2.59
N ASP A 152 0.56 17.85 1.38
CA ASP A 152 0.32 18.68 0.20
C ASP A 152 -1.00 19.45 0.36
N VAL A 153 -2.06 18.77 0.80
CA VAL A 153 -3.37 19.38 1.04
C VAL A 153 -3.36 20.36 2.22
N GLU A 154 -2.64 20.06 3.29
CA GLU A 154 -2.52 20.96 4.45
C GLU A 154 -1.83 22.29 4.08
N ARG A 155 -0.87 22.25 3.15
CA ARG A 155 -0.13 23.42 2.65
C ARG A 155 -0.92 24.27 1.65
N LEU A 156 -2.08 23.82 1.19
CA LEU A 156 -2.92 24.62 0.32
C LEU A 156 -3.50 25.79 1.13
N GLU A 157 -2.94 26.97 0.91
CA GLU A 157 -3.45 28.22 1.45
C GLU A 157 -4.43 28.87 0.49
N LEU A 158 -5.54 29.38 1.03
CA LEU A 158 -6.42 30.27 0.29
C LEU A 158 -5.73 31.64 0.17
N VAL A 159 -5.10 31.88 -0.97
CA VAL A 159 -4.52 33.19 -1.30
C VAL A 159 -5.67 34.17 -1.55
N ARG A 160 -5.73 35.26 -0.78
CA ARG A 160 -6.58 36.41 -1.09
C ARG A 160 -5.77 37.38 -1.93
N GLU A 161 -6.23 37.63 -3.15
CA GLU A 161 -5.79 38.78 -3.97
C GLU A 161 -6.60 40.03 -3.61
#